data_AF-A0A9D5UI58-F1
#
_entry.id   AF-A0A9D5UI58-F1
#
_cell.length_a   1.000
_cell.length_b   1.000
_cell.length_c   1.000
_cell.angle_alpha   90.00
_cell.angle_beta   90.00
_cell.angle_gamma   90.00
#
_symmetry.space_group_name_H-M   'P 1'
#
loop_
_entity.id
_entity.type
_entity.pdbx_description
1 polymer ?
#
loop_
_entity_poly.entity_id
_entity_poly.type
_entity_poly.pdbx_seq_one_letter_code
_entity_poly.pdbx_strand_id
1 'polypeptide(L)'
;MKRLNLVVLAGITMLIAGCSNIPLSTMYKMMTMDPLDVDPRQLVVAVRVPEGIKVRDGDIIINFSFQTKQPDVNFKHKFLVQVNPD
;
A
#
# COMPACT_ATOMS: atom_id res chain seq x y z
N MET A 1 34.46 30.23 -5.04
CA MET A 1 34.18 28.98 -5.81
C MET A 1 34.32 27.71 -4.96
N LYS A 2 35.44 27.45 -4.26
CA LYS A 2 35.62 26.21 -3.45
C LYS A 2 34.53 25.95 -2.39
N ARG A 3 34.05 26.99 -1.70
CA ARG A 3 32.98 26.86 -0.69
C ARG A 3 31.59 26.61 -1.29
N LEU A 4 31.32 27.13 -2.49
CA LEU A 4 30.05 26.90 -3.19
C LEU A 4 29.96 25.45 -3.69
N ASN A 5 31.04 24.92 -4.26
CA ASN A 5 31.09 23.53 -4.72
C ASN A 5 30.92 22.53 -3.55
N LEU A 6 31.42 22.87 -2.35
CA LEU A 6 31.27 22.03 -1.17
C LEU A 6 29.82 21.99 -0.67
N VAL A 7 29.11 23.11 -0.73
CA VAL A 7 27.68 23.20 -0.37
C VAL A 7 26.81 22.43 -1.37
N VAL A 8 27.10 22.55 -2.67
CA VAL A 8 26.38 21.80 -3.71
C VAL A 8 26.60 20.30 -3.57
N LEU A 9 27.84 19.86 -3.30
CA LEU A 9 28.16 18.46 -3.09
C LEU A 9 27.44 17.89 -1.86
N ALA A 10 27.39 18.64 -0.75
CA ALA A 10 26.67 18.24 0.45
C ALA A 10 25.14 18.18 0.24
N GLY A 11 24.57 19.05 -0.59
CA GLY A 11 23.15 19.00 -0.94
C GLY A 11 22.78 17.76 -1.75
N ILE A 12 23.62 17.38 -2.73
CA ILE A 12 23.39 16.21 -3.58
C ILE A 12 23.45 14.91 -2.76
N THR A 13 24.42 14.76 -1.84
CA THR A 13 24.53 13.55 -1.02
C THR A 13 23.35 13.39 -0.06
N MET A 14 22.79 14.50 0.45
CA MET A 14 21.61 14.48 1.32
C MET A 14 20.32 14.06 0.57
N LEU A 15 20.20 14.46 -0.70
CA LEU A 15 19.09 14.04 -1.56
C LEU A 15 19.14 12.54 -1.90
N ILE A 16 20.34 11.98 -2.14
CA ILE A 16 20.51 10.55 -2.45
C ILE A 16 20.23 9.68 -1.21
N ALA A 17 20.64 10.14 -0.01
CA ALA A 17 20.34 9.45 1.23
C ALA A 17 18.83 9.41 1.55
N GLY A 18 18.08 10.46 1.18
CA GLY A 18 16.63 10.54 1.43
C GLY A 18 15.79 9.58 0.59
N CYS A 19 16.22 9.25 -0.63
CA CYS A 19 15.46 8.35 -1.52
C CYS A 19 15.74 6.86 -1.29
N SER A 20 16.69 6.50 -0.41
CA SER A 20 17.17 5.11 -0.24
C SER A 20 16.48 4.35 0.91
N ASN A 21 15.33 4.82 1.40
CA ASN A 21 14.72 4.30 2.63
C ASN A 21 13.96 2.98 2.46
N ILE A 22 13.81 2.46 1.22
CA ILE A 22 13.20 1.14 0.99
C ILE A 22 14.31 0.10 0.82
N PRO A 23 14.42 -0.89 1.74
CA PRO A 23 15.39 -1.97 1.58
C PRO A 23 15.24 -2.69 0.24
N LEU A 24 16.34 -3.06 -0.41
CA LEU A 24 16.33 -3.82 -1.66
C LEU A 24 15.50 -5.10 -1.56
N SER A 25 15.51 -5.76 -0.39
CA SER A 25 14.66 -6.92 -0.09
C SER A 25 13.17 -6.61 -0.17
N THR A 26 12.75 -5.42 0.27
CA THR A 26 11.36 -4.97 0.22
C THR A 26 10.95 -4.69 -1.22
N MET A 27 11.83 -4.06 -2.00
CA MET A 27 11.60 -3.81 -3.42
C MET A 27 11.45 -5.12 -4.20
N TYR A 28 12.32 -6.10 -3.93
CA TYR A 28 12.23 -7.43 -4.52
C TYR A 28 10.96 -8.18 -4.11
N LYS A 29 10.59 -8.14 -2.82
CA LYS A 29 9.34 -8.74 -2.32
C LYS A 29 8.11 -8.14 -2.99
N MET A 30 8.04 -6.81 -3.16
CA MET A 30 6.93 -6.16 -3.87
C MET A 30 6.90 -6.55 -5.35
N MET A 31 8.06 -6.64 -6.01
CA MET A 31 8.13 -7.02 -7.43
C MET A 31 7.69 -8.47 -7.68
N THR A 32 7.92 -9.35 -6.71
CA THR A 32 7.61 -10.80 -6.81
C THR A 32 6.39 -11.21 -5.99
N MET A 33 5.62 -10.24 -5.49
CA MET A 33 4.48 -10.48 -4.62
C MET A 33 3.35 -11.15 -5.40
N ASP A 34 2.97 -12.36 -4.98
CA ASP A 34 1.71 -12.97 -5.42
C ASP A 34 0.56 -12.38 -4.59
N PRO A 35 -0.46 -11.76 -5.22
CA PRO A 35 -1.64 -11.26 -4.53
C PRO A 35 -2.38 -12.32 -3.69
N LEU A 36 -2.22 -13.60 -4.01
CA LEU A 36 -2.83 -14.72 -3.27
C LEU A 36 -2.12 -15.05 -1.96
N ASP A 37 -0.85 -14.65 -1.81
CA ASP A 37 -0.07 -14.84 -0.57
C ASP A 37 -0.33 -13.75 0.48
N VAL A 38 -1.12 -12.74 0.12
CA VAL A 38 -1.40 -11.57 0.96
C VAL A 38 -2.59 -11.85 1.87
N ASP A 39 -2.44 -11.60 3.18
CA ASP A 39 -3.58 -11.63 4.08
C ASP A 39 -4.52 -10.44 3.78
N PRO A 40 -5.75 -10.69 3.27
CA PRO A 40 -6.67 -9.61 2.90
C PRO A 40 -7.12 -8.76 4.10
N ARG A 41 -6.90 -9.22 5.34
CA ARG A 41 -7.16 -8.43 6.56
C ARG A 41 -6.16 -7.31 6.78
N GLN A 42 -5.03 -7.33 6.09
CA GLN A 42 -3.99 -6.30 6.15
C GLN A 42 -4.14 -5.23 5.06
N LEU A 43 -5.17 -5.35 4.20
CA LEU A 43 -5.43 -4.37 3.16
C LEU A 43 -6.02 -3.09 3.74
N VAL A 44 -5.35 -1.98 3.49
CA VAL A 44 -5.86 -0.63 3.77
C VAL A 44 -6.41 -0.04 2.48
N VAL A 45 -7.64 0.47 2.53
CA VAL A 45 -8.32 1.07 1.38
C VAL A 45 -8.64 2.54 1.64
N ALA A 46 -8.34 3.39 0.67
CA ALA A 46 -8.77 4.79 0.67
C ALA A 46 -10.12 4.89 -0.05
N VAL A 47 -11.13 5.44 0.64
CA VAL A 47 -12.48 5.61 0.10
C VAL A 47 -12.82 7.09 0.06
N ARG A 48 -13.20 7.59 -1.12
CA ARG A 48 -13.74 8.95 -1.24
C ARG A 48 -15.22 8.92 -0.82
N VAL A 49 -15.58 9.77 0.12
CA VAL A 49 -16.97 9.96 0.55
C VAL A 49 -17.47 11.38 0.23
N PRO A 50 -18.77 11.53 -0.10
CA PRO A 50 -19.38 12.85 -0.26
C PRO A 50 -19.27 13.70 1.02
N GLU A 51 -19.27 15.02 0.86
CA GLU A 51 -19.28 15.94 2.00
C GLU A 51 -20.51 15.69 2.90
N GLY A 52 -20.30 15.77 4.21
CA GLY A 52 -21.34 15.56 5.22
C GLY A 52 -21.63 14.10 5.57
N ILE A 53 -20.99 13.12 4.91
CA ILE A 53 -21.14 11.69 5.24
C ILE A 53 -19.98 11.23 6.14
N LYS A 54 -20.32 10.73 7.33
CA LYS A 54 -19.36 10.11 8.25
C LYS A 54 -19.42 8.58 8.12
N VAL A 55 -18.32 8.00 7.65
CA VAL A 55 -18.14 6.54 7.56
C VAL A 55 -17.85 5.98 8.95
N ARG A 56 -18.45 4.82 9.24
CA ARG A 56 -18.24 4.01 10.45
C ARG A 56 -17.77 2.61 10.06
N ASP A 57 -17.33 1.87 11.06
CA ASP A 57 -16.94 0.47 10.88
C ASP A 57 -18.08 -0.35 10.27
N GLY A 58 -17.75 -1.11 9.24
CA GLY A 58 -18.71 -1.95 8.52
C GLY A 58 -19.59 -1.22 7.49
N ASP A 59 -19.54 0.11 7.39
CA ASP A 59 -20.26 0.84 6.33
C ASP A 59 -19.69 0.55 4.94
N ILE A 60 -18.42 0.15 4.86
CA ILE A 60 -17.73 -0.25 3.63
C ILE A 60 -17.49 -1.76 3.63
N ILE A 61 -17.80 -2.41 2.51
CA ILE A 61 -17.63 -3.85 2.31
C ILE A 61 -16.69 -4.07 1.12
N ILE A 62 -15.60 -4.80 1.35
CA ILE A 62 -14.74 -5.32 0.29
C ILE A 62 -15.24 -6.72 -0.09
N ASN A 63 -15.64 -6.88 -1.35
CA ASN A 63 -15.92 -8.20 -1.91
C ASN A 63 -14.61 -8.74 -2.50
N PHE A 64 -14.03 -9.75 -1.87
CA PHE A 64 -12.83 -10.41 -2.37
C PHE A 64 -13.20 -11.75 -2.99
N SER A 65 -12.80 -11.97 -4.24
CA SER A 65 -13.10 -13.22 -4.94
C SER A 65 -12.06 -13.55 -5.98
N PHE A 66 -11.79 -14.84 -6.16
CA PHE A 66 -11.04 -15.36 -7.30
C PHE A 66 -11.83 -16.45 -8.01
N GLN A 67 -11.64 -16.50 -9.32
CA GLN A 67 -12.26 -17.50 -10.19
C GLN A 67 -11.18 -18.44 -10.71
N THR A 68 -11.48 -19.72 -10.67
CA THR A 68 -10.62 -20.76 -11.25
C THR A 68 -11.37 -21.49 -12.35
N LYS A 69 -10.66 -22.34 -13.10
CA LYS A 69 -11.28 -23.20 -14.12
C LYS A 69 -12.19 -24.28 -13.52
N GLN A 70 -12.04 -24.56 -12.22
CA GLN A 70 -12.81 -25.54 -11.46
C GLN A 70 -13.79 -24.78 -10.55
N PRO A 71 -15.11 -24.80 -10.84
CA PRO A 71 -16.09 -23.97 -10.14
C PRO A 71 -16.17 -24.20 -8.63
N ASP A 72 -15.83 -25.40 -8.18
CA ASP A 72 -15.78 -25.83 -6.78
C ASP A 72 -14.65 -25.18 -5.97
N VAL A 73 -13.65 -24.63 -6.66
CA VAL A 73 -12.48 -23.97 -6.06
C VAL A 73 -12.58 -22.45 -6.17
N ASN A 74 -13.72 -21.91 -6.59
CA ASN A 74 -13.95 -20.47 -6.59
C ASN A 74 -14.05 -19.96 -5.14
N PHE A 75 -13.41 -18.82 -4.86
CA PHE A 75 -13.49 -18.16 -3.56
C PHE A 75 -14.31 -16.90 -3.66
N LYS A 76 -15.16 -16.67 -2.66
CA LYS A 76 -15.90 -15.43 -2.50
C LYS A 76 -16.06 -15.15 -1.01
N HIS A 77 -15.53 -14.01 -0.58
CA HIS A 77 -15.63 -13.57 0.81
C HIS A 77 -15.89 -12.07 0.88
N LYS A 78 -16.55 -11.64 1.96
CA LYS A 78 -16.83 -10.24 2.23
C LYS A 78 -16.10 -9.81 3.49
N PHE A 79 -15.27 -8.80 3.37
CA PHE A 79 -14.60 -8.18 4.52
C PHE A 79 -15.30 -6.88 4.86
N LEU A 80 -15.71 -6.73 6.12
CA LEU A 80 -16.18 -5.45 6.67
C LEU A 80 -14.95 -4.61 6.97
N VAL A 81 -14.89 -3.40 6.41
CA VAL A 81 -13.76 -2.50 6.61
C VAL A 81 -13.90 -1.78 7.95
N GLN A 82 -12.80 -1.71 8.69
CA GLN A 82 -12.68 -0.90 9.89
C GLN A 82 -12.08 0.45 9.50
N VAL A 83 -12.66 1.53 10.03
CA VAL A 83 -12.17 2.88 9.79
C VAL A 83 -10.88 3.07 10.57
N ASN A 84 -9.80 3.41 9.87
CA ASN A 84 -8.57 3.81 10.53
C ASN A 84 -8.74 5.26 11.04
N PRO A 85 -8.64 5.53 12.36
CA PRO A 85 -8.75 6.88 12.91
C PRO A 85 -7.50 7.76 12.65
N ASP A 86 -6.42 7.17 12.13
CA ASP A 86 -5.12 7.79 11.87
C ASP A 86 -4.98 8.41 10.47
#